data_AF-A0AB37GYA0-F1
#
_entry.id   AF-A0AB37GYA0-F1
#
_cell.length_a   1.000
_cell.length_b   1.000
_cell.length_c   1.000
_cell.angle_alpha   90.00
_cell.angle_beta   90.00
_cell.angle_gamma   90.00
#
_symmetry.space_group_name_H-M   'P 1'
#
loop_
_entity.id
_entity.type
_entity.pdbx_description
1 polymer ?
#
loop_
_entity_poly.entity_id
_entity_poly.type
_entity_poly.pdbx_seq_one_letter_code
_entity_poly.pdbx_strand_id
1 'polypeptide(L)'
;MKKHQFISLVLGFIVILASCGKTDDQEKENHSKKETEVHQKTKTNKETDSEKQSSEASKQKENQKQDNQDSTEDQKQETQKNTPLSDEEIKKEVAMMLLSPQLKKQFINGRQLLEGQYPGTWGVEQGKPYEVILEANEYRLSDGRSMPPIYGGPEGMRYFEASPPSGSFATIVGVSREYVCIIATQSAINNYEEALNSGTSQQFRVQDLKQNITNQAEINQVMNKITLGNNEFLKPKRIDE
;
A
#
# COMPACT_ATOMS: atom_id res chain seq x y z
N MET A 1 -18.76 55.25 -11.62
CA MET A 1 -19.13 54.45 -12.81
C MET A 1 -17.93 54.32 -13.72
N LYS A 2 -17.47 53.09 -13.99
CA LYS A 2 -16.82 52.63 -15.24
C LYS A 2 -16.43 51.18 -15.01
N LYS A 3 -17.29 50.27 -15.47
CA LYS A 3 -17.07 48.82 -15.45
C LYS A 3 -16.35 48.48 -16.75
N HIS A 4 -15.12 47.98 -16.68
CA HIS A 4 -14.47 47.36 -17.82
C HIS A 4 -14.75 45.86 -17.76
N GLN A 5 -15.60 45.40 -18.67
CA GLN A 5 -15.83 43.98 -18.90
C GLN A 5 -14.71 43.45 -19.80
N PHE A 6 -13.93 42.50 -19.28
CA PHE A 6 -13.01 41.73 -20.11
C PHE A 6 -13.76 40.52 -20.67
N ILE A 7 -13.88 40.52 -21.99
CA ILE A 7 -14.50 39.49 -22.80
C ILE A 7 -13.60 38.25 -22.80
N SER A 8 -14.19 37.13 -22.42
CA SER A 8 -13.63 35.78 -22.46
C SER A 8 -13.37 35.37 -23.91
N LEU A 9 -12.10 35.08 -24.26
CA LEU A 9 -11.73 34.54 -25.56
C LEU A 9 -11.34 33.07 -25.39
N VAL A 10 -12.30 32.19 -25.67
CA VAL A 10 -12.15 30.74 -25.70
C VAL A 10 -11.32 30.39 -26.94
N LEU A 11 -10.07 29.98 -26.74
CA LEU A 11 -9.25 29.39 -27.80
C LEU A 11 -9.51 27.87 -27.85
N GLY A 12 -10.21 27.45 -28.90
CA GLY A 12 -10.49 26.05 -29.19
C GLY A 12 -9.23 25.29 -29.63
N PHE A 13 -9.03 24.12 -29.05
CA PHE A 13 -8.04 23.14 -29.48
C PHE A 13 -8.47 22.51 -30.82
N ILE A 14 -7.63 22.62 -31.85
CA ILE A 14 -7.71 21.78 -33.05
C ILE A 14 -6.68 20.66 -32.87
N VAL A 15 -7.16 19.43 -32.65
CA VAL A 15 -6.34 18.22 -32.74
C VAL A 15 -6.47 17.68 -34.16
N ILE A 16 -5.38 17.72 -34.92
CA ILE A 16 -5.30 17.10 -36.25
C ILE A 16 -4.90 15.64 -36.06
N LEU A 17 -5.83 14.72 -36.33
CA LEU A 17 -5.54 13.30 -36.47
C LEU A 17 -4.93 13.05 -37.86
N ALA A 18 -3.61 12.95 -37.94
CA ALA A 18 -2.94 12.40 -39.12
C ALA A 18 -2.89 10.88 -39.03
N SER A 19 -3.88 10.24 -39.66
CA SER A 19 -3.86 8.84 -40.05
C SER A 19 -3.24 8.72 -41.44
N CYS A 20 -1.99 8.26 -41.52
CA CYS A 20 -1.45 7.55 -42.69
C CYS A 20 -1.13 6.14 -42.19
N GLY A 21 -1.67 5.05 -42.73
CA GLY A 21 -1.86 4.80 -44.15
C GLY A 21 -0.81 3.77 -44.55
N LYS A 22 -1.25 2.51 -44.67
CA LYS A 22 -0.46 1.32 -45.00
C LYS A 22 0.26 1.44 -46.35
N THR A 23 1.36 0.72 -46.50
CA THR A 23 1.88 0.24 -47.80
C THR A 23 2.29 -1.23 -47.69
N ASP A 24 1.50 -2.05 -48.37
CA ASP A 24 1.77 -3.26 -49.16
C ASP A 24 2.89 -4.25 -48.77
N ASP A 25 2.41 -5.44 -48.41
CA ASP A 25 2.61 -6.73 -49.11
C ASP A 25 3.96 -7.00 -49.80
N GLN A 26 4.71 -7.95 -49.23
CA GLN A 26 5.30 -9.03 -50.03
C GLN A 26 5.04 -10.40 -49.39
N GLU A 27 4.31 -11.17 -50.19
CA GLU A 27 4.01 -12.59 -50.20
C GLU A 27 5.25 -13.49 -50.04
N LYS A 28 5.22 -14.41 -49.06
CA LYS A 28 5.75 -15.78 -49.18
C LYS A 28 4.92 -16.73 -48.33
N GLU A 29 4.18 -17.60 -49.00
CA GLU A 29 3.57 -18.80 -48.45
C GLU A 29 4.64 -19.75 -47.86
N ASN A 30 4.36 -20.34 -46.69
CA ASN A 30 4.14 -21.79 -46.62
C ASN A 30 3.46 -22.24 -45.32
N HIS A 31 2.66 -23.28 -45.49
CA HIS A 31 1.71 -23.91 -44.59
C HIS A 31 2.27 -24.43 -43.26
N SER A 32 1.47 -24.32 -42.18
CA SER A 32 0.73 -25.47 -41.60
C SER A 32 0.21 -25.14 -40.18
N LYS A 33 -1.11 -25.08 -40.03
CA LYS A 33 -1.82 -25.23 -38.75
C LYS A 33 -3.02 -26.17 -38.96
N LYS A 34 -3.05 -27.22 -38.15
CA LYS A 34 -4.18 -28.09 -37.82
C LYS A 34 -3.69 -28.84 -36.55
N GLU A 35 -4.43 -29.07 -35.46
CA GLU A 35 -5.86 -29.28 -35.28
C GLU A 35 -6.34 -28.77 -33.89
N THR A 36 -7.63 -28.46 -33.86
CA THR A 36 -8.49 -28.46 -32.68
C THR A 36 -8.99 -29.88 -32.47
N GLU A 37 -9.07 -30.36 -31.22
CA GLU A 37 -10.13 -31.31 -30.88
C GLU A 37 -10.55 -31.26 -29.40
N VAL A 38 -11.86 -31.37 -29.24
CA VAL A 38 -12.69 -31.41 -28.04
C VAL A 38 -12.97 -32.89 -27.71
N HIS A 39 -13.14 -33.23 -26.43
CA HIS A 39 -14.05 -34.25 -25.85
C HIS A 39 -13.45 -34.75 -24.52
N GLN A 40 -14.15 -35.27 -23.52
CA GLN A 40 -15.53 -35.27 -23.04
C GLN A 40 -15.49 -36.04 -21.70
N LYS A 41 -16.34 -35.66 -20.73
CA LYS A 41 -16.62 -36.42 -19.50
C LYS A 41 -16.94 -37.89 -19.79
N THR A 42 -16.48 -38.82 -18.94
CA THR A 42 -17.37 -39.87 -18.37
C THR A 42 -16.89 -40.32 -16.98
N LYS A 43 -17.85 -40.46 -16.06
CA LYS A 43 -17.77 -41.12 -14.76
C LYS A 43 -17.78 -42.65 -14.93
N THR A 44 -17.39 -43.39 -13.87
CA THR A 44 -18.26 -44.34 -13.12
C THR A 44 -17.55 -45.66 -12.72
N ASN A 45 -17.59 -45.93 -11.41
CA ASN A 45 -17.68 -47.23 -10.70
C ASN A 45 -16.47 -48.19 -10.67
N LYS A 46 -16.24 -49.05 -9.65
CA LYS A 46 -16.78 -49.41 -8.32
C LYS A 46 -16.09 -50.77 -8.04
N GLU A 47 -15.55 -51.08 -6.86
CA GLU A 47 -16.04 -52.10 -5.89
C GLU A 47 -14.81 -52.58 -5.10
N THR A 48 -14.79 -52.46 -3.76
CA THR A 48 -15.05 -53.52 -2.72
C THR A 48 -13.98 -54.62 -2.73
N ASP A 49 -13.37 -55.05 -1.61
CA ASP A 49 -13.93 -55.62 -0.37
C ASP A 49 -12.78 -55.70 0.68
N SER A 50 -12.98 -55.40 1.97
CA SER A 50 -13.19 -56.38 3.08
C SER A 50 -11.94 -57.23 3.42
N GLU A 51 -11.49 -57.49 4.65
CA GLU A 51 -12.22 -57.77 5.90
C GLU A 51 -11.24 -57.93 7.10
N LYS A 52 -11.69 -57.50 8.29
CA LYS A 52 -11.69 -58.19 9.62
C LYS A 52 -10.44 -58.43 10.52
N GLN A 53 -10.64 -57.94 11.76
CA GLN A 53 -10.53 -58.60 13.10
C GLN A 53 -9.14 -58.99 13.64
N SER A 54 -8.80 -58.94 14.94
CA SER A 54 -9.56 -58.76 16.21
C SER A 54 -8.58 -58.58 17.40
N SER A 55 -9.13 -58.13 18.55
CA SER A 55 -8.81 -58.54 19.95
C SER A 55 -7.40 -58.26 20.52
N GLU A 56 -7.16 -57.90 21.79
CA GLU A 56 -7.94 -57.86 23.03
C GLU A 56 -7.15 -57.07 24.10
N ALA A 57 -7.84 -56.71 25.18
CA ALA A 57 -7.38 -55.87 26.29
C ALA A 57 -6.39 -56.55 27.27
N SER A 58 -5.62 -55.74 28.01
CA SER A 58 -5.26 -56.00 29.41
C SER A 58 -4.85 -54.73 30.16
N LYS A 59 -5.33 -54.64 31.41
CA LYS A 59 -5.21 -53.56 32.39
C LYS A 59 -3.84 -53.57 33.08
N GLN A 60 -3.29 -52.41 33.48
CA GLN A 60 -3.10 -51.99 34.89
C GLN A 60 -2.28 -50.68 35.02
N LYS A 61 -2.54 -49.98 36.13
CA LYS A 61 -2.06 -48.69 36.67
C LYS A 61 -0.52 -48.55 36.63
N GLU A 62 0.11 -47.36 36.62
CA GLU A 62 0.09 -46.35 37.69
C GLU A 62 0.89 -45.07 37.30
N ASN A 63 0.37 -43.90 37.73
CA ASN A 63 0.98 -42.57 37.97
C ASN A 63 2.21 -42.09 37.17
N GLN A 64 2.02 -40.97 36.45
CA GLN A 64 2.94 -39.82 36.51
C GLN A 64 2.20 -38.50 36.18
N LYS A 65 2.48 -37.49 37.01
CA LYS A 65 1.99 -36.11 36.90
C LYS A 65 2.35 -35.51 35.54
N GLN A 66 1.38 -34.84 34.91
CA GLN A 66 1.68 -33.81 33.94
C GLN A 66 0.69 -32.66 34.19
N ASP A 67 1.21 -31.56 34.72
CA ASP A 67 0.50 -30.29 34.78
C ASP A 67 0.10 -29.92 33.35
N ASN A 68 -1.20 -29.93 33.08
CA ASN A 68 -1.74 -29.27 31.90
C ASN A 68 -1.68 -27.77 32.15
N GLN A 69 -0.59 -27.16 31.70
CA GLN A 69 -0.55 -25.74 31.42
C GLN A 69 -1.41 -25.53 30.17
N ASP A 70 -2.70 -25.26 30.40
CA ASP A 70 -3.68 -25.06 29.34
C ASP A 70 -3.36 -23.76 28.59
N SER A 71 -3.14 -23.92 27.29
CA SER A 71 -2.72 -22.91 26.34
C SER A 71 -3.84 -21.92 26.05
N THR A 72 -3.93 -20.84 26.80
CA THR A 72 -4.87 -19.72 26.53
C THR A 72 -4.36 -18.65 25.55
N GLU A 73 -3.29 -18.89 24.79
CA GLU A 73 -2.75 -17.87 23.86
C GLU A 73 -3.42 -17.83 22.49
N ASP A 74 -4.03 -18.92 22.01
CA ASP A 74 -4.57 -18.97 20.64
C ASP A 74 -5.93 -18.26 20.48
N GLN A 75 -6.72 -18.08 21.54
CA GLN A 75 -8.02 -17.40 21.44
C GLN A 75 -7.94 -15.87 21.41
N LYS A 76 -6.79 -15.26 21.74
CA LYS A 76 -6.63 -13.79 21.69
C LYS A 76 -6.33 -13.26 20.28
N GLN A 77 -5.78 -14.08 19.39
CA GLN A 77 -5.37 -13.61 18.06
C GLN A 77 -6.53 -13.42 17.09
N GLU A 78 -7.56 -14.29 17.11
CA GLU A 78 -8.71 -14.16 16.21
C GLU A 78 -9.58 -12.92 16.52
N THR A 79 -9.74 -12.59 17.80
CA THR A 79 -10.62 -11.48 18.22
C THR A 79 -10.07 -10.10 17.86
N GLN A 80 -8.76 -9.96 17.63
CA GLN A 80 -8.15 -8.66 17.34
C GLN A 80 -8.20 -8.26 15.86
N LYS A 81 -8.32 -9.21 14.92
CA LYS A 81 -8.22 -8.92 13.48
C LYS A 81 -9.20 -7.85 12.99
N ASN A 82 -10.40 -7.77 13.57
CA ASN A 82 -11.48 -6.93 13.07
C ASN A 82 -11.56 -5.58 13.80
N THR A 83 -10.64 -5.30 14.72
CA THR A 83 -10.61 -4.02 15.44
C THR A 83 -9.68 -3.03 14.74
N PRO A 84 -10.11 -1.77 14.53
CA PRO A 84 -9.21 -0.72 14.06
C PRO A 84 -7.99 -0.59 14.97
N LEU A 85 -6.84 -0.29 14.36
CA LEU A 85 -5.63 0.01 15.11
C LEU A 85 -5.81 1.28 15.95
N SER A 86 -5.24 1.27 17.16
CA SER A 86 -5.04 2.49 17.95
C SER A 86 -4.06 3.45 17.25
N ASP A 87 -4.11 4.72 17.63
CA ASP A 87 -3.23 5.73 17.04
C ASP A 87 -1.75 5.40 17.26
N GLU A 88 -1.39 4.85 18.43
CA GLU A 88 -0.02 4.41 18.73
C GLU A 88 0.41 3.24 17.84
N GLU A 89 -0.46 2.25 17.63
CA GLU A 89 -0.19 1.16 16.69
C GLU A 89 0.01 1.71 15.27
N ILE A 90 -0.84 2.64 14.82
CA ILE A 90 -0.70 3.27 13.49
C ILE A 90 0.65 3.96 13.35
N LYS A 91 1.05 4.80 14.32
CA LYS A 91 2.35 5.47 14.26
C LYS A 91 3.50 4.46 14.20
N LYS A 92 3.42 3.38 14.98
CA LYS A 92 4.43 2.33 15.00
C LYS A 92 4.55 1.61 13.66
N GLU A 93 3.42 1.20 13.06
CA GLU A 93 3.43 0.51 11.77
C GLU A 93 3.94 1.42 10.64
N VAL A 94 3.56 2.71 10.66
CA VAL A 94 4.08 3.71 9.71
C VAL A 94 5.57 3.97 9.93
N ALA A 95 6.03 4.11 11.18
CA ALA A 95 7.45 4.30 11.48
C ALA A 95 8.31 3.15 10.94
N MET A 96 7.86 1.90 11.11
CA MET A 96 8.56 0.74 10.56
C MET A 96 8.56 0.73 9.02
N MET A 97 7.46 1.14 8.38
CA MET A 97 7.43 1.32 6.92
C MET A 97 8.45 2.39 6.47
N LEU A 98 8.50 3.54 7.15
CA LEU A 98 9.44 4.62 6.83
C LEU A 98 10.91 4.22 7.02
N LEU A 99 11.19 3.32 7.98
CA LEU A 99 12.51 2.76 8.23
C LEU A 99 12.88 1.60 7.28
N SER A 100 11.92 1.10 6.49
CA SER A 100 12.16 -0.01 5.58
C SER A 100 13.19 0.38 4.50
N PRO A 101 14.31 -0.37 4.35
CA PRO A 101 15.29 -0.11 3.30
C PRO A 101 14.72 -0.36 1.89
N GLN A 102 13.57 -1.03 1.80
CA GLN A 102 12.88 -1.31 0.54
C GLN A 102 11.92 -0.17 0.14
N LEU A 103 11.72 0.85 0.98
CA LEU A 103 10.86 1.97 0.66
C LEU A 103 11.36 2.69 -0.59
N LYS A 104 10.47 2.88 -1.57
CA LYS A 104 10.76 3.60 -2.81
C LYS A 104 11.28 5.00 -2.49
N LYS A 105 12.40 5.37 -3.11
CA LYS A 105 13.11 6.66 -2.90
C LYS A 105 12.27 7.91 -3.14
N GLN A 106 11.15 7.79 -3.85
CA GLN A 106 10.24 8.90 -4.08
C GLN A 106 9.54 9.36 -2.80
N PHE A 107 9.49 8.55 -1.74
CA PHE A 107 8.85 8.88 -0.47
C PHE A 107 9.88 9.32 0.57
N ILE A 108 9.46 10.18 1.50
CA ILE A 108 10.25 10.52 2.69
C ILE A 108 10.49 9.24 3.50
N ASN A 109 11.73 8.98 3.91
CA ASN A 109 12.07 7.85 4.76
C ASN A 109 12.36 8.27 6.20
N GLY A 110 12.48 7.29 7.10
CA GLY A 110 12.68 7.52 8.53
C GLY A 110 13.97 8.30 8.84
N ARG A 111 15.06 8.03 8.12
CA ARG A 111 16.33 8.75 8.31
C ARG A 111 16.19 10.24 7.98
N GLN A 112 15.57 10.57 6.86
CA GLN A 112 15.31 11.96 6.45
C GLN A 112 14.44 12.69 7.49
N LEU A 113 13.44 12.01 8.04
CA LEU A 113 12.58 12.55 9.10
C LEU A 113 13.34 12.79 10.42
N LEU A 114 14.30 11.93 10.75
CA LEU A 114 15.16 12.12 11.93
C LEU A 114 16.17 13.25 11.74
N GLU A 115 16.75 13.36 10.54
CA GLU A 115 17.66 14.45 10.15
C GLU A 115 16.92 15.79 10.04
N GLY A 116 15.59 15.78 9.96
CA GLY A 116 14.77 16.98 9.87
C GLY A 116 14.72 17.58 8.46
N GLN A 117 15.20 16.85 7.45
CA GLN A 117 15.30 17.36 6.09
C GLN A 117 15.23 16.27 5.01
N TYR A 118 14.73 16.61 3.84
CA TYR A 118 14.62 15.70 2.69
C TYR A 118 14.77 16.45 1.36
N PRO A 119 15.25 15.76 0.30
CA PRO A 119 15.20 16.32 -1.04
C PRO A 119 13.75 16.38 -1.53
N GLY A 120 13.34 17.52 -2.06
CA GLY A 120 12.03 17.69 -2.70
C GLY A 120 12.10 18.65 -3.87
N THR A 121 10.96 18.90 -4.50
CA THR A 121 10.87 19.81 -5.64
C THR A 121 10.25 21.15 -5.23
N TRP A 122 10.79 22.26 -5.72
CA TRP A 122 10.23 23.59 -5.50
C TRP A 122 10.02 24.33 -6.80
N GLY A 123 8.79 24.79 -7.04
CA GLY A 123 8.44 25.52 -8.25
C GLY A 123 8.78 24.76 -9.55
N VAL A 124 8.84 25.50 -10.65
CA VAL A 124 9.24 25.01 -11.96
C VAL A 124 10.12 26.07 -12.60
N GLU A 125 11.31 25.70 -13.04
CA GLU A 125 12.23 26.55 -13.79
C GLU A 125 12.49 25.90 -15.15
N GLN A 126 12.32 26.67 -16.24
CA GLN A 126 12.48 26.18 -17.61
C GLN A 126 11.67 24.91 -17.92
N GLY A 127 10.45 24.82 -17.34
CA GLY A 127 9.55 23.67 -17.53
C GLY A 127 9.93 22.42 -16.74
N LYS A 128 10.93 22.49 -15.86
CA LYS A 128 11.32 21.38 -14.98
C LYS A 128 11.22 21.78 -13.50
N PRO A 129 10.68 20.92 -12.62
CA PRO A 129 10.84 21.13 -11.19
C PRO A 129 12.33 21.12 -10.84
N TYR A 130 12.79 22.08 -10.03
CA TYR A 130 14.15 22.04 -9.50
C TYR A 130 14.15 21.47 -8.09
N GLU A 131 15.24 20.77 -7.74
CA GLU A 131 15.40 20.10 -6.47
C GLU A 131 15.92 21.08 -5.41
N VAL A 132 15.40 20.96 -4.19
CA VAL A 132 15.81 21.71 -3.01
C VAL A 132 15.83 20.81 -1.79
N ILE A 133 16.43 21.27 -0.70
CA ILE A 133 16.32 20.63 0.61
C ILE A 133 15.17 21.29 1.39
N LEU A 134 14.21 20.46 1.79
CA LEU A 134 13.02 20.88 2.52
C LEU A 134 13.08 20.37 3.96
N GLU A 135 12.46 21.12 4.86
CA GLU A 135 12.33 20.79 6.28
C GLU A 135 11.27 19.70 6.52
N ALA A 136 11.61 18.69 7.32
CA ALA A 136 10.74 17.62 7.80
C ALA A 136 10.87 17.44 9.32
N ASN A 137 10.39 18.42 10.08
CA ASN A 137 10.37 18.30 11.54
C ASN A 137 9.32 17.31 12.07
N GLU A 138 8.28 17.08 11.27
CA GLU A 138 7.09 16.32 11.62
C GLU A 138 6.55 15.63 10.36
N TYR A 139 5.98 14.45 10.54
CA TYR A 139 5.24 13.71 9.52
C TYR A 139 3.79 13.55 9.98
N ARG A 140 2.88 14.31 9.38
CA ARG A 140 1.46 14.31 9.76
C ARG A 140 0.68 13.30 8.96
N LEU A 141 -0.15 12.54 9.65
CA LEU A 141 -1.16 11.65 9.09
C LEU A 141 -2.54 12.24 9.39
N SER A 142 -3.20 12.75 8.36
CA SER A 142 -4.50 13.42 8.46
C SER A 142 -5.62 12.55 7.88
N ASP A 143 -6.65 12.26 8.67
CA ASP A 143 -7.86 11.51 8.27
C ASP A 143 -9.05 12.45 8.02
N GLY A 144 -8.77 13.62 7.44
CA GLY A 144 -9.74 14.68 7.23
C GLY A 144 -10.93 14.26 6.36
N ARG A 145 -12.10 14.88 6.63
CA ARG A 145 -13.40 14.59 5.96
C ARG A 145 -13.42 14.83 4.44
N SER A 146 -12.35 15.38 3.88
CA SER A 146 -12.23 15.70 2.45
C SER A 146 -11.65 14.54 1.62
N MET A 147 -11.16 13.46 2.25
CA MET A 147 -10.68 12.30 1.50
C MET A 147 -11.87 11.44 1.04
N PRO A 148 -12.00 11.16 -0.27
CA PRO A 148 -12.96 10.19 -0.76
C PRO A 148 -12.71 8.82 -0.11
N PRO A 149 -13.76 8.04 0.17
CA PRO A 149 -13.58 6.69 0.67
C PRO A 149 -12.81 5.84 -0.36
N ILE A 150 -11.79 5.13 0.10
CA ILE A 150 -11.05 4.15 -0.69
C ILE A 150 -11.61 2.77 -0.37
N TYR A 151 -12.21 2.12 -1.36
CA TYR A 151 -12.85 0.82 -1.22
C TYR A 151 -11.93 -0.35 -1.60
N GLY A 152 -12.28 -1.55 -1.15
CA GLY A 152 -11.55 -2.78 -1.51
C GLY A 152 -10.22 -2.99 -0.78
N GLY A 153 -9.94 -2.18 0.24
CA GLY A 153 -8.78 -2.39 1.12
C GLY A 153 -8.95 -3.56 2.09
N PRO A 154 -7.85 -4.02 2.72
CA PRO A 154 -7.90 -4.97 3.83
C PRO A 154 -8.85 -4.52 4.94
N GLU A 155 -9.41 -5.50 5.66
CA GLU A 155 -10.33 -5.23 6.76
C GLU A 155 -9.70 -4.29 7.80
N GLY A 156 -10.49 -3.32 8.27
CA GLY A 156 -10.06 -2.33 9.25
C GLY A 156 -9.01 -1.32 8.76
N MET A 157 -8.70 -1.27 7.46
CA MET A 157 -7.75 -0.31 6.93
C MET A 157 -8.26 1.14 7.08
N ARG A 158 -7.43 1.97 7.70
CA ARG A 158 -7.60 3.43 7.77
C ARG A 158 -6.68 4.11 6.76
N TYR A 159 -7.15 5.19 6.15
CA TYR A 159 -6.37 5.98 5.19
C TYR A 159 -6.13 7.38 5.72
N PHE A 160 -4.92 7.88 5.46
CA PHE A 160 -4.45 9.18 5.90
C PHE A 160 -3.78 9.89 4.73
N GLU A 161 -4.02 11.19 4.59
CA GLU A 161 -3.17 12.04 3.77
C GLU A 161 -1.95 12.40 4.60
N ALA A 162 -0.78 12.08 4.06
CA ALA A 162 0.51 12.30 4.69
C ALA A 162 1.15 13.61 4.22
N SER A 163 1.68 14.38 5.16
CA SER A 163 2.42 15.62 4.86
C SER A 163 3.68 15.75 5.73
N PRO A 164 4.75 16.40 5.23
CA PRO A 164 4.83 17.02 3.91
C PRO A 164 5.01 15.98 2.78
N PRO A 165 4.63 16.31 1.53
CA PRO A 165 4.94 15.47 0.38
C PRO A 165 6.40 15.63 -0.05
N SER A 166 6.99 14.56 -0.57
CA SER A 166 8.34 14.56 -1.16
C SER A 166 8.39 15.06 -2.60
N GLY A 167 7.25 15.31 -3.24
CA GLY A 167 7.19 15.75 -4.63
C GLY A 167 5.86 16.40 -5.01
N SER A 168 5.66 16.59 -6.31
CA SER A 168 4.44 17.19 -6.89
C SER A 168 3.27 16.19 -6.94
N PHE A 169 2.96 15.57 -5.81
CA PHE A 169 1.88 14.62 -5.62
C PHE A 169 1.40 14.63 -4.15
N ALA A 170 0.14 14.26 -3.92
CA ALA A 170 -0.33 13.93 -2.58
C ALA A 170 0.19 12.53 -2.18
N THR A 171 0.46 12.34 -0.89
CA THR A 171 0.85 11.03 -0.35
C THR A 171 -0.28 10.48 0.50
N ILE A 172 -0.79 9.29 0.17
CA ILE A 172 -1.79 8.59 0.98
C ILE A 172 -1.13 7.41 1.67
N VAL A 173 -1.35 7.26 2.98
CA VAL A 173 -0.89 6.13 3.79
C VAL A 173 -2.10 5.34 4.25
N GLY A 174 -2.15 4.05 3.90
CA GLY A 174 -3.17 3.11 4.36
C GLY A 174 -2.58 2.16 5.39
N VAL A 175 -3.26 1.96 6.52
CA VAL A 175 -2.77 1.14 7.63
C VAL A 175 -3.86 0.21 8.14
N SER A 176 -3.57 -1.08 8.17
CA SER A 176 -4.37 -2.13 8.83
C SER A 176 -3.47 -3.03 9.67
N ARG A 177 -4.05 -4.02 10.35
CA ARG A 177 -3.27 -5.03 11.09
C ARG A 177 -2.38 -5.90 10.19
N GLU A 178 -2.76 -6.08 8.93
CA GLU A 178 -2.06 -6.96 8.00
C GLU A 178 -1.09 -6.20 7.07
N TYR A 179 -1.47 -4.98 6.67
CA TYR A 179 -0.73 -4.23 5.66
C TYR A 179 -0.56 -2.75 5.99
N VAL A 180 0.58 -2.21 5.58
CA VAL A 180 0.81 -0.77 5.45
C VAL A 180 1.08 -0.48 3.97
N CYS A 181 0.42 0.52 3.39
CA CYS A 181 0.72 0.98 2.04
C CYS A 181 0.94 2.49 2.00
N ILE A 182 1.72 2.92 1.02
CA ILE A 182 1.99 4.32 0.72
C ILE A 182 1.79 4.57 -0.78
N ILE A 183 1.07 5.62 -1.13
CA ILE A 183 0.60 5.89 -2.49
C ILE A 183 0.90 7.34 -2.84
N ALA A 184 1.62 7.57 -3.94
CA ALA A 184 1.73 8.89 -4.56
C ALA A 184 0.61 9.06 -5.59
N THR A 185 -0.14 10.16 -5.50
CA THR A 185 -1.25 10.43 -6.43
C THR A 185 -1.40 11.91 -6.79
N GLN A 186 -1.87 12.17 -8.00
CA GLN A 186 -2.29 13.51 -8.46
C GLN A 186 -3.81 13.62 -8.61
N SER A 187 -4.55 12.56 -8.26
CA SER A 187 -6.00 12.48 -8.41
C SER A 187 -6.63 11.70 -7.25
N ALA A 188 -7.94 11.84 -7.09
CA ALA A 188 -8.68 11.06 -6.11
C ALA A 188 -8.48 9.55 -6.34
N ILE A 189 -8.31 8.81 -5.25
CA ILE A 189 -8.26 7.35 -5.23
C ILE A 189 -9.56 6.87 -4.61
N ASN A 190 -10.26 5.95 -5.27
CA ASN A 190 -11.49 5.35 -4.75
C ASN A 190 -11.39 3.83 -4.62
N ASN A 191 -10.35 3.21 -5.16
CA ASN A 191 -10.15 1.76 -5.15
C ASN A 191 -8.71 1.42 -4.76
N TYR A 192 -8.58 0.52 -3.78
CA TYR A 192 -7.31 0.09 -3.22
C TYR A 192 -6.43 -0.66 -4.22
N GLU A 193 -7.00 -1.64 -4.94
CA GLU A 193 -6.25 -2.48 -5.88
C GLU A 193 -5.75 -1.67 -7.08
N GLU A 194 -6.59 -0.77 -7.60
CA GLU A 194 -6.18 0.16 -8.67
C GLU A 194 -5.00 1.03 -8.22
N ALA A 195 -5.03 1.53 -6.97
CA ALA A 195 -3.94 2.32 -6.41
C ALA A 195 -2.65 1.50 -6.25
N LEU A 196 -2.74 0.22 -5.87
CA LEU A 196 -1.57 -0.66 -5.80
C LEU A 196 -0.98 -0.98 -7.18
N ASN A 197 -1.82 -1.03 -8.23
CA ASN A 197 -1.41 -1.34 -9.59
C ASN A 197 -0.92 -0.12 -10.39
N SER A 198 -0.98 1.10 -9.84
CA SER A 198 -0.59 2.33 -10.54
C SER A 198 0.92 2.46 -10.78
N GLY A 199 1.75 1.66 -10.11
CA GLY A 199 3.22 1.79 -10.10
C GLY A 199 3.75 2.90 -9.18
N THR A 200 2.89 3.83 -8.73
CA THR A 200 3.23 4.96 -7.85
C THR A 200 3.01 4.66 -6.36
N SER A 201 2.74 3.41 -6.02
CA SER A 201 2.46 2.95 -4.66
C SER A 201 3.41 1.83 -4.23
N GLN A 202 3.38 1.51 -2.93
CA GLN A 202 4.07 0.36 -2.35
C GLN A 202 3.29 -0.17 -1.16
N GLN A 203 3.23 -1.50 -1.02
CA GLN A 203 2.59 -2.19 0.09
C GLN A 203 3.62 -3.04 0.83
N PHE A 204 3.47 -3.13 2.15
CA PHE A 204 4.27 -3.94 3.05
C PHE A 204 3.35 -4.79 3.92
N ARG A 205 3.71 -6.05 4.14
CA ARG A 205 3.11 -6.85 5.22
C ARG A 205 3.66 -6.37 6.55
N VAL A 206 2.76 -6.12 7.51
CA VAL A 206 3.12 -5.70 8.87
C VAL A 206 4.06 -6.71 9.55
N GLN A 207 3.81 -8.01 9.33
CA GLN A 207 4.65 -9.06 9.89
C GLN A 207 6.09 -8.99 9.38
N ASP A 208 6.29 -8.75 8.08
CA ASP A 208 7.62 -8.66 7.48
C ASP A 208 8.36 -7.42 8.00
N LEU A 209 7.67 -6.30 8.20
CA LEU A 209 8.25 -5.10 8.82
C LEU A 209 8.73 -5.39 10.25
N LYS A 210 7.91 -6.08 11.06
CA LYS A 210 8.25 -6.44 12.45
C LYS A 210 9.46 -7.39 12.55
N GLN A 211 9.65 -8.25 11.55
CA GLN A 211 10.78 -9.17 11.49
C GLN A 211 12.08 -8.48 11.04
N ASN A 212 11.98 -7.53 10.12
CA ASN A 212 13.15 -6.90 9.49
C ASN A 212 13.59 -5.60 10.17
N ILE A 213 12.69 -4.90 10.86
CA ILE A 213 12.96 -3.62 11.55
C ILE A 213 12.84 -3.85 13.05
N THR A 214 13.97 -4.13 13.69
CA THR A 214 13.99 -4.58 15.10
C THR A 214 14.49 -3.52 16.09
N ASN A 215 15.15 -2.46 15.60
CA ASN A 215 15.70 -1.39 16.43
C ASN A 215 14.58 -0.53 17.05
N GLN A 216 14.12 -0.91 18.25
CA GLN A 216 13.02 -0.23 18.94
C GLN A 216 13.33 1.24 19.26
N ALA A 217 14.60 1.58 19.53
CA ALA A 217 14.97 2.96 19.81
C ALA A 217 14.77 3.85 18.57
N GLU A 218 15.21 3.38 17.41
CA GLU A 218 15.05 4.10 16.14
C GLU A 218 13.58 4.16 15.70
N ILE A 219 12.82 3.06 15.86
CA ILE A 219 11.37 3.05 15.65
C ILE A 219 10.70 4.14 16.49
N ASN A 220 11.00 4.20 17.79
CA ASN A 220 10.42 5.19 18.70
C ASN A 220 10.81 6.62 18.32
N GLN A 221 12.05 6.85 17.87
CA GLN A 221 12.49 8.17 17.41
C GLN A 221 11.70 8.62 16.18
N VAL A 222 11.50 7.75 15.19
CA VAL A 222 10.67 8.05 14.00
C VAL A 222 9.21 8.23 14.40
N MET A 223 8.69 7.36 15.25
CA MET A 223 7.31 7.40 15.75
C MET A 223 6.99 8.73 16.44
N ASN A 224 7.94 9.28 17.21
CA ASN A 224 7.81 10.59 17.88
C ASN A 224 7.75 11.77 16.90
N LYS A 225 8.19 11.58 15.65
CA LYS A 225 8.05 12.56 14.57
C LYS A 225 6.71 12.46 13.86
N ILE A 226 5.92 11.42 14.13
CA ILE A 226 4.61 11.19 13.50
C ILE A 226 3.49 11.74 14.38
N THR A 227 2.63 12.57 13.79
CA THR A 227 1.42 13.09 14.44
C THR A 227 0.19 12.62 13.70
N LEU A 228 -0.82 12.16 14.45
CA LEU A 228 -2.15 11.87 13.93
C LEU A 228 -3.09 13.01 14.31
N GLY A 229 -4.04 13.31 13.44
CA GLY A 229 -5.10 14.26 13.76
C GLY A 229 -4.61 15.70 13.68
N ASN A 230 -4.67 16.26 12.48
CA ASN A 230 -4.71 17.70 12.25
C ASN A 230 -5.07 17.89 10.77
N ASN A 231 -6.10 18.69 10.46
CA ASN A 231 -6.48 18.95 9.06
C ASN A 231 -5.56 19.99 8.39
N GLU A 232 -4.49 20.40 9.08
CA GLU A 232 -3.53 21.37 8.58
C GLU A 232 -2.39 20.69 7.84
N PHE A 233 -2.44 20.81 6.51
CA PHE A 233 -1.38 20.41 5.62
C PHE A 233 -0.08 21.17 5.94
N LEU A 234 1.00 20.43 6.20
CA LEU A 234 2.32 21.02 6.36
C LEU A 234 2.81 21.57 5.01
N LYS A 235 2.88 22.89 4.90
CA LYS A 235 3.56 23.52 3.77
C LYS A 235 5.05 23.21 3.88
N PRO A 236 5.68 22.61 2.86
CA PRO A 236 7.12 22.43 2.86
C PRO A 236 7.82 23.78 3.02
N LYS A 237 8.85 23.83 3.84
CA LYS A 237 9.70 25.00 4.01
C LYS A 237 11.09 24.68 3.49
N ARG A 238 11.67 25.59 2.73
CA ARG A 238 13.06 25.51 2.28
C ARG A 238 14.03 25.84 3.41
N ILE A 239 15.14 25.10 3.50
CA ILE A 239 16.17 25.33 4.53
C ILE A 239 17.09 26.51 4.18
N ASP A 240 17.17 26.88 2.91
CA ASP A 240 17.97 28.00 2.41
C ASP A 240 17.23 29.36 2.40
N GLU A 241 16.00 29.40 2.91
CA GLU A 241 15.18 30.61 3.11
C GLU A 241 15.13 31.05 4.58
#